data_AF-A0A2D7VNE8-F1
#
_entry.id   AF-A0A2D7VNE8-F1
#
_cell.length_a   1.000
_cell.length_b   1.000
_cell.length_c   1.000
_cell.angle_alpha   90.00
_cell.angle_beta   90.00
_cell.angle_gamma   90.00
#
_symmetry.space_group_name_H-M   'P 1'
#
loop_
_entity.id
_entity.type
_entity.pdbx_description
1 polymer ?
#
loop_
_entity_poly.entity_id
_entity_poly.type
_entity_poly.pdbx_seq_one_letter_code
_entity_poly.pdbx_strand_id
1 'polypeptide(L)' 'CSGLEIVQYDAAKLLDLLGPEFILRDEQKEAHVTPAGAIQQFAWFVLQRVGS' A
#
# COMPACT_ATOMS: atom_id res chain seq x y z
N CYS A 1 21.16 -7.29 3.87
CA CYS A 1 19.69 -7.25 4.00
C CYS A 1 19.33 -7.37 5.47
N SER A 2 18.35 -6.62 5.97
CA SER A 2 17.99 -6.54 7.39
C SER A 2 17.42 -7.82 7.99
N GLY A 3 17.23 -8.89 7.20
CA GLY A 3 16.61 -10.15 7.63
C GLY A 3 15.09 -10.05 7.85
N LEU A 4 14.49 -8.91 7.52
CA LEU A 4 13.06 -8.67 7.67
C LEU A 4 12.28 -9.29 6.51
N GLU A 5 11.05 -9.71 6.80
CA GLU A 5 10.12 -10.21 5.79
C GLU A 5 9.74 -9.13 4.79
N ILE A 6 9.61 -9.51 3.52
CA ILE A 6 9.06 -8.66 2.49
C ILE A 6 7.54 -8.80 2.55
N VAL A 7 6.84 -7.74 2.94
CA VAL A 7 5.39 -7.70 2.99
C VAL A 7 4.85 -6.85 1.85
N GLN A 8 4.00 -7.44 1.02
CA GLN A 8 3.19 -6.70 0.06
C GLN A 8 1.90 -6.24 0.73
N TYR A 9 1.79 -4.93 0.92
CA TYR A 9 0.65 -4.28 1.55
C TYR A 9 -0.48 -4.02 0.56
N ASP A 10 -1.70 -4.30 1.01
CA ASP A 10 -2.94 -3.75 0.45
C ASP A 10 -3.56 -2.78 1.47
N ALA A 11 -4.67 -2.14 1.11
CA ALA A 11 -5.35 -1.21 2.00
C ALA A 11 -5.74 -1.84 3.34
N ALA A 12 -6.18 -3.10 3.35
CA ALA A 12 -6.62 -3.78 4.56
C ALA A 12 -5.46 -4.01 5.53
N LYS A 13 -4.32 -4.52 5.04
CA LYS A 13 -3.10 -4.69 5.84
C LYS A 13 -2.57 -3.36 6.37
N LEU A 14 -2.68 -2.29 5.59
CA LEU A 14 -2.28 -0.96 6.03
C LEU A 14 -3.18 -0.44 7.15
N LEU A 15 -4.50 -0.60 7.04
CA LEU A 15 -5.43 -0.19 8.08
C LEU A 15 -5.26 -1.01 9.36
N ASP A 16 -5.03 -2.32 9.25
CA ASP A 16 -4.75 -3.18 10.40
C ASP A 16 -3.44 -2.78 11.11
N LEU A 17 -2.38 -2.49 10.34
CA LEU A 17 -1.10 -2.06 10.88
C LEU A 17 -1.15 -0.65 11.52
N LEU A 18 -1.84 0.30 10.88
CA LEU A 18 -1.90 1.70 11.34
C LEU A 18 -2.93 1.90 12.46
N GLY A 19 -3.90 1.00 12.57
CA GLY A 19 -4.92 1.00 13.61
C GLY A 19 -6.12 1.90 13.32
N PRO A 20 -7.08 1.95 14.25
CA PRO A 20 -8.40 2.53 14.05
C PRO A 20 -8.41 4.06 13.91
N GLU A 21 -7.27 4.72 14.18
CA GLU A 21 -7.13 6.15 13.97
C GLU A 21 -7.01 6.52 12.50
N PHE A 22 -6.84 5.57 11.58
CA PHE A 22 -6.72 5.85 10.15
C PHE A 22 -7.92 5.29 9.39
N ILE A 23 -8.38 6.07 8.41
CA ILE A 23 -9.34 5.62 7.41
C ILE A 23 -8.77 5.81 6.01
N LEU A 24 -9.13 4.90 5.11
CA LEU A 24 -8.81 5.01 3.69
C LEU A 24 -9.69 6.09 3.05
N ARG A 25 -9.06 7.01 2.33
CA ARG A 25 -9.73 8.03 1.51
C ARG A 25 -9.73 7.70 0.04
N ASP A 26 -8.63 7.16 -0.45
CA ASP A 26 -8.48 6.76 -1.85
C ASP A 26 -7.49 5.60 -1.98
N GLU A 27 -7.71 4.78 -2.99
CA GLU A 27 -6.80 3.71 -3.41
C GLU A 27 -6.74 3.68 -4.93
N GLN A 28 -5.53 3.64 -5.47
CA GLN A 28 -5.30 3.51 -6.90
C GLN A 28 -4.28 2.41 -7.18
N LYS A 29 -4.53 1.63 -8.22
CA LYS A 29 -3.61 0.59 -8.70
C LYS A 29 -3.20 0.89 -10.12
N GLU A 30 -1.92 0.74 -10.38
CA GLU A 30 -1.36 0.95 -11.69
C GLU A 30 -0.53 -0.26 -12.10
N ALA A 31 -0.63 -0.63 -13.38
CA ALA A 31 0.15 -1.70 -13.97
C ALA A 31 1.07 -1.09 -15.02
N HIS A 32 2.37 -1.12 -14.76
CA HIS A 32 3.39 -0.55 -15.64
C HIS A 32 4.21 -1.65 -16.29
N VAL A 33 4.60 -1.46 -17.55
CA VAL A 33 5.49 -2.39 -18.25
C VAL A 33 6.92 -2.00 -17.95
N THR A 34 7.72 -2.94 -17.44
CA THR A 34 9.17 -2.73 -17.23
C THR A 34 9.89 -2.70 -18.58
N PRO A 35 11.12 -2.16 -18.65
CA PRO A 35 11.93 -2.22 -19.88
C PRO A 35 12.13 -3.64 -20.43
N ALA A 36 12.07 -4.67 -19.57
CA ALA A 36 12.15 -6.08 -19.94
C ALA A 36 10.81 -6.70 -20.37
N GLY A 37 9.73 -5.92 -20.42
CA GLY A 37 8.39 -6.37 -20.83
C GLY A 37 7.54 -7.01 -19.72
N ALA A 38 8.04 -7.10 -18.49
CA ALA A 38 7.27 -7.63 -17.36
C ALA A 38 6.28 -6.58 -16.83
N ILE A 39 5.18 -7.02 -16.20
CA ILE A 39 4.26 -6.09 -15.52
C ILE A 39 4.72 -5.86 -14.09
N GLN A 40 4.88 -4.60 -13.72
CA GLN A 40 5.09 -4.14 -12.35
C GLN A 40 3.82 -3.50 -11.82
N GLN A 41 3.31 -4.03 -10.72
CA GLN A 41 2.11 -3.53 -10.05
C GLN A 41 2.52 -2.46 -9.03
N PHE A 42 1.86 -1.31 -9.09
CA PHE A 42 1.96 -0.24 -8.11
C PHE A 42 0.60 -0.05 -7.43
N ALA A 43 0.63 0.34 -6.15
CA ALA A 43 -0.55 0.71 -5.41
C ALA A 43 -0.29 1.99 -4.61
N TRP A 44 -1.23 2.92 -4.68
CA TRP A 44 -1.23 4.18 -3.96
C TRP A 44 -2.40 4.18 -2.98
N PHE A 45 -2.15 4.60 -1.75
CA PHE A 45 -3.16 4.66 -0.71
C PHE A 45 -3.12 6.04 -0.04
N VAL A 46 -4.25 6.73 -0.02
CA VAL A 46 -4.42 7.97 0.75
C VAL A 46 -5.12 7.61 2.04
N LEU A 47 -4.40 7.66 3.16
CA LEU A 47 -4.97 7.45 4.49
C LEU A 47 -5.09 8.77 5.22
N GLN A 48 -6.23 8.99 5.86
CA GLN A 48 -6.44 10.14 6.73
C GLN A 48 -6.53 9.66 8.18
N ARG A 49 -5.80 10.32 9.07
CA ARG A 49 -6.02 10.17 10.50
C ARG A 49 -7.33 10.83 10.92
N VAL A 50 -8.18 10.11 11.63
CA VAL A 50 -9.45 10.56 12.20
C VAL A 50 -9.38 10.47 13.72
N GLY A 51 -9.48 11.61 14.40
CA GLY A 51 -9.22 11.72 15.83
C GLY A 51 -8.20 12.83 16.11
N SER A 52 -8.37 13.50 17.26
CA SER A 52 -7.57 14.67 17.69
C SER A 52 -6.22 14.26 18.28
#